data_AF-A0A227J5Y5-F1
#
_entry.id   AF-A0A227J5Y5-F1
#
_cell.length_a   1.000
_cell.length_b   1.000
_cell.length_c   1.000
_cell.angle_alpha   90.00
_cell.angle_beta   90.00
_cell.angle_gamma   90.00
#
_symmetry.space_group_name_H-M   'P 1'
#
loop_
_entity.id
_entity.type
_entity.pdbx_description
1 polymer ?
#
loop_
_entity_poly.entity_id
_entity_poly.type
_entity_poly.pdbx_seq_one_letter_code
_entity_poly.pdbx_strand_id
1 'polypeptide(L)'
;FVPPHPGPVAAAEFLGANIGLLLVVGILVAIPTWYLGAYLFGLYAGKKFDIPLSKAFFNGEAMVDERNAPKFGTVMTILVLPVLLICLDTVLNTLAVAGLIDGKTALVEFLRMLGKTPVALL
;
A
#
# COMPACT_ATOMS: atom_id res chain seq x y z
N PHE A 1 -5.34 -10.62 0.93
CA PHE A 1 -4.29 -9.68 0.48
C PHE A 1 -3.29 -10.46 -0.36
N VAL A 2 -3.13 -10.09 -1.62
CA VAL A 2 -2.20 -10.70 -2.58
C VAL A 2 -1.35 -9.55 -3.15
N PRO A 3 -0.09 -9.77 -3.59
CA PRO A 3 0.64 -8.78 -4.39
C PRO A 3 -0.28 -8.19 -5.49
N PRO A 4 -0.33 -6.86 -5.67
CA PRO A 4 0.79 -5.92 -5.55
C PRO A 4 0.81 -5.03 -4.30
N HIS A 5 0.09 -5.36 -3.22
CA HIS A 5 0.05 -4.49 -2.04
C HIS A 5 1.47 -4.24 -1.46
N PRO A 6 1.84 -3.00 -1.09
CA PRO A 6 3.20 -2.64 -0.66
C PRO A 6 3.76 -3.53 0.45
N GLY A 7 2.95 -3.87 1.45
CA GLY A 7 3.33 -4.79 2.54
C GLY A 7 3.79 -6.18 2.05
N PRO A 8 2.94 -6.96 1.36
CA PRO A 8 3.33 -8.25 0.77
C PRO A 8 4.52 -8.17 -0.20
N VAL A 9 4.63 -7.11 -0.99
CA VAL A 9 5.76 -6.91 -1.92
C VAL A 9 7.05 -6.63 -1.15
N ALA A 10 7.01 -5.78 -0.13
CA ALA A 10 8.14 -5.50 0.75
C ALA A 10 8.66 -6.78 1.44
N ALA A 11 7.74 -7.60 1.97
CA ALA A 11 8.10 -8.88 2.58
C ALA A 11 8.73 -9.84 1.55
N ALA A 12 8.19 -9.89 0.32
CA ALA A 12 8.77 -10.71 -0.74
C ALA A 12 10.18 -10.25 -1.12
N GLU A 13 10.41 -8.94 -1.26
CA GLU A 13 11.74 -8.36 -1.52
C GLU A 13 12.74 -8.67 -0.38
N PHE A 14 12.33 -8.53 0.88
CA PHE A 14 13.18 -8.82 2.03
C PHE A 14 13.55 -10.30 2.15
N LEU A 15 12.60 -11.21 1.89
CA LEU A 15 12.85 -12.65 1.94
C LEU A 15 13.44 -13.22 0.63
N GLY A 16 13.67 -12.39 -0.40
CA GLY A 16 14.14 -12.84 -1.71
C GLY A 16 13.16 -13.79 -2.41
N ALA A 17 11.87 -13.70 -2.07
CA ALA A 17 10.82 -14.57 -2.60
C ALA A 17 10.42 -14.14 -4.01
N ASN A 18 10.18 -15.12 -4.89
CA ASN A 18 9.69 -14.85 -6.23
C ASN A 18 8.24 -14.32 -6.17
N ILE A 19 8.04 -13.08 -6.64
CA ILE A 19 6.75 -12.40 -6.60
C ILE A 19 5.66 -13.17 -7.37
N GLY A 20 6.00 -13.79 -8.50
CA GLY A 20 5.06 -14.58 -9.30
C GLY A 20 4.57 -15.82 -8.56
N LEU A 21 5.48 -16.54 -7.91
CA LEU A 21 5.12 -17.71 -7.10
C LEU A 21 4.31 -17.31 -5.85
N LEU A 22 4.69 -16.21 -5.19
CA LEU A 22 3.95 -15.65 -4.06
C LEU A 22 2.51 -15.30 -4.47
N LEU A 23 2.32 -14.76 -5.67
CA LEU A 23 1.02 -14.40 -6.21
C LEU A 23 0.16 -15.66 -6.44
N VAL A 24 0.71 -16.68 -7.09
CA VAL A 24 0.00 -17.95 -7.34
C VAL A 24 -0.44 -18.63 -6.04
N VAL A 25 0.49 -18.78 -5.09
CA VAL A 25 0.18 -19.37 -3.78
C VAL A 25 -0.81 -18.49 -3.01
N GLY A 26 -0.64 -17.17 -3.07
CA GLY A 26 -1.51 -16.19 -2.45
C GLY A 26 -2.96 -16.31 -2.95
N ILE A 27 -3.19 -16.50 -4.25
CA ILE A 27 -4.53 -16.70 -4.81
C ILE A 27 -5.15 -17.99 -4.31
N LEU A 28 -4.40 -19.11 -4.34
CA LEU A 28 -4.88 -20.41 -3.89
C LEU A 28 -5.34 -20.39 -2.42
N VAL A 29 -4.68 -19.59 -1.58
CA VAL A 29 -5.06 -19.41 -0.17
C VAL A 29 -6.15 -18.33 -0.01
N ALA A 30 -6.13 -17.27 -0.82
CA ALA A 30 -7.06 -16.15 -0.72
C ALA A 30 -8.52 -16.55 -1.04
N ILE A 31 -8.73 -17.41 -2.03
CA ILE A 31 -10.08 -17.85 -2.43
C ILE A 31 -10.83 -18.57 -1.29
N PRO A 32 -10.28 -19.65 -0.68
CA PRO A 32 -10.99 -20.35 0.39
C PRO A 32 -11.14 -19.51 1.64
N THR A 33 -10.12 -18.70 1.99
CA THR A 33 -10.19 -17.82 3.17
C THR A 33 -11.24 -16.73 3.01
N TRP A 34 -11.35 -16.11 1.84
CA TRP A 34 -12.42 -15.15 1.53
C TRP A 34 -13.80 -15.80 1.60
N TYR A 35 -13.98 -16.97 0.98
CA TYR A 35 -15.27 -17.63 0.93
C TYR A 35 -15.80 -18.00 2.32
N LEU A 36 -14.93 -18.60 3.15
CA LEU A 36 -15.30 -19.01 4.51
C LEU A 36 -15.42 -17.81 5.46
N GLY A 37 -14.42 -16.91 5.44
CA GLY A 37 -14.29 -15.85 6.44
C GLY A 37 -15.07 -14.57 6.14
N ALA A 38 -15.29 -14.24 4.86
CA ALA A 38 -16.04 -13.03 4.49
C ALA A 38 -17.45 -13.39 4.02
N TYR A 39 -17.59 -14.26 3.02
CA TYR A 39 -18.89 -14.52 2.40
C TYR A 39 -19.83 -15.30 3.31
N LEU A 40 -19.45 -16.50 3.75
CA LEU A 40 -20.31 -17.33 4.60
C LEU A 40 -20.55 -16.69 5.97
N PHE A 41 -19.50 -16.15 6.59
CA PHE A 41 -19.64 -15.42 7.84
C PHE A 41 -20.51 -14.17 7.68
N GLY A 42 -20.37 -13.43 6.57
CA GLY A 42 -21.20 -12.26 6.26
C GLY A 42 -22.69 -12.62 6.13
N LEU A 43 -23.01 -13.72 5.47
CA LEU A 43 -24.39 -14.22 5.39
C LEU A 43 -24.94 -14.64 6.76
N TYR A 44 -24.12 -15.29 7.58
CA TYR A 44 -24.50 -15.66 8.95
C TYR A 44 -24.73 -14.43 9.82
N ALA A 45 -23.78 -13.49 9.83
CA ALA A 45 -23.83 -12.27 10.63
C ALA A 45 -25.00 -11.37 10.19
N GLY A 46 -25.21 -11.20 8.89
CA GLY A 46 -26.32 -10.39 8.37
C GLY A 46 -27.70 -10.96 8.68
N LYS A 47 -27.83 -12.28 8.86
CA LYS A 47 -29.08 -12.90 9.35
C LYS A 47 -29.24 -12.84 10.87
N LYS A 48 -28.12 -12.81 11.61
CA LYS A 48 -28.12 -12.86 13.07
C LYS A 48 -28.25 -11.48 13.71
N PHE A 49 -27.66 -10.46 13.10
CA PHE A 49 -27.62 -9.11 13.63
C PHE A 49 -28.44 -8.18 12.73
N ASP A 50 -29.66 -7.88 13.16
CA ASP A 50 -30.48 -6.85 12.56
C ASP A 50 -30.02 -5.49 13.09
N ILE A 51 -29.11 -4.84 12.36
CA ILE A 51 -28.59 -3.52 12.72
C ILE A 51 -29.35 -2.49 11.86
N PRO A 52 -30.23 -1.67 12.46
CA PRO A 52 -30.94 -0.64 11.71
C PRO A 52 -29.92 0.33 11.11
N LEU A 53 -29.98 0.49 9.79
CA LEU A 53 -29.10 1.42 9.08
C LEU A 53 -29.33 2.83 9.62
N SER A 54 -28.25 3.45 10.11
CA SER A 54 -28.26 4.84 10.57
C SER A 54 -28.81 5.76 9.47
N LYS A 55 -29.63 6.74 9.87
CA LYS A 55 -30.15 7.78 8.96
C LYS A 55 -29.04 8.55 8.23
N ALA A 56 -27.79 8.48 8.71
CA ALA A 56 -26.61 9.02 8.03
C ALA A 56 -26.27 8.32 6.70
N PHE A 57 -26.75 7.10 6.46
CA PHE A 57 -26.61 6.45 5.15
C PHE A 57 -27.62 6.94 4.11
N PHE A 58 -28.75 7.50 4.56
CA PHE A 58 -29.83 7.98 3.70
C PHE A 58 -29.77 9.50 3.47
N ASN A 59 -29.28 10.25 4.46
CA ASN A 59 -28.96 11.67 4.28
C ASN A 59 -27.49 11.78 3.88
N GLY A 60 -27.23 11.96 2.58
CA GLY A 60 -25.90 12.13 1.99
C GLY A 60 -25.09 13.34 2.48
N GLU A 61 -25.50 13.97 3.57
CA GLU A 61 -24.72 14.94 4.31
C GLU A 61 -24.00 14.19 5.43
N ALA A 62 -22.90 13.56 5.05
CA ALA A 62 -21.84 13.38 6.03
C ALA A 62 -21.59 14.77 6.62
N MET A 63 -21.86 14.96 7.91
CA MET A 63 -21.38 16.13 8.63
C MET A 63 -19.85 16.02 8.69
N VAL A 64 -19.21 16.29 7.57
CA VAL A 64 -17.78 16.58 7.50
C VAL A 64 -17.68 17.94 8.18
N ASP A 65 -17.14 17.94 9.39
CA ASP A 65 -16.79 19.16 10.07
C ASP A 65 -15.68 19.85 9.24
N GLU A 66 -16.08 20.74 8.33
CA GLU A 66 -15.18 21.47 7.42
C GLU A 66 -14.06 22.20 8.17
N ARG A 67 -14.27 22.46 9.47
CA ARG A 67 -13.31 23.14 10.35
C ARG A 67 -12.05 22.30 10.63
N ASN A 68 -12.13 20.97 10.50
CA ASN A 68 -11.01 20.05 10.74
C ASN A 68 -10.45 19.42 9.45
N ALA A 69 -10.86 19.89 8.27
CA ALA A 69 -10.32 19.38 7.01
C ALA A 69 -8.83 19.78 6.84
N PRO A 70 -7.94 18.83 6.50
CA PRO A 70 -6.54 19.15 6.23
C PRO A 70 -6.43 20.09 5.02
N LYS A 71 -5.51 21.05 5.09
CA LYS A 71 -5.26 21.99 4.00
C LYS A 71 -4.87 21.23 2.73
N PHE A 72 -5.32 21.72 1.57
CA PHE A 72 -5.01 21.14 0.26
C PHE A 72 -3.51 20.84 0.07
N GLY A 73 -2.64 21.77 0.47
CA GLY A 73 -1.19 21.60 0.38
C GLY A 73 -0.64 20.46 1.25
N THR A 74 -1.25 20.19 2.41
CA THR A 74 -0.87 19.07 3.28
C THR A 74 -1.23 17.75 2.61
N VAL A 75 -2.45 17.65 2.06
CA VAL A 75 -2.90 16.46 1.32
C VAL A 75 -2.01 16.23 0.10
N MET A 76 -1.74 17.27 -0.69
CA MET A 76 -0.90 17.18 -1.88
C MET A 76 0.53 16.73 -1.53
N THR A 77 1.12 17.29 -0.47
CA THR A 77 2.47 16.91 -0.03
C THR A 77 2.53 15.44 0.40
N ILE A 78 1.55 14.96 1.18
CA ILE A 78 1.48 13.57 1.63
C ILE A 78 1.39 12.61 0.44
N LEU A 79 0.68 12.99 -0.62
CA LEU A 79 0.53 12.15 -1.82
C LEU A 79 1.77 12.18 -2.74
N VAL A 80 2.40 13.35 -2.90
CA VAL A 80 3.51 13.53 -3.85
C VAL A 80 4.85 13.09 -3.27
N LEU A 81 5.08 13.27 -1.97
CA LEU A 81 6.32 12.90 -1.28
C LEU A 81 6.75 11.44 -1.54
N PRO A 82 5.91 10.40 -1.34
CA PRO A 82 6.30 9.02 -1.59
C PRO A 82 6.69 8.77 -3.06
N VAL A 83 5.98 9.39 -4.00
CA VAL A 83 6.27 9.27 -5.43
C VAL A 83 7.65 9.85 -5.76
N LEU A 84 7.99 11.02 -5.20
CA LEU A 84 9.30 11.63 -5.39
C LEU A 84 10.43 10.78 -4.83
N LEU A 85 10.23 10.18 -3.65
CA LEU A 85 11.20 9.28 -3.04
C LEU A 85 11.44 8.03 -3.91
N ILE A 86 10.37 7.39 -4.41
CA ILE A 86 10.50 6.21 -5.29
C ILE A 86 11.19 6.57 -6.61
N CYS A 87 10.85 7.72 -7.20
CA CYS A 87 11.51 8.23 -8.40
C CYS A 87 13.01 8.48 -8.16
N LEU A 88 13.40 8.96 -6.97
CA LEU A 88 14.80 9.19 -6.62
C LEU A 88 15.62 7.88 -6.66
N ASP A 89 15.13 6.79 -6.04
CA ASP A 89 15.84 5.50 -6.12
C ASP A 89 15.90 4.98 -7.56
N THR A 90 14.81 5.11 -8.32
CA THR A 90 14.76 4.69 -9.72
C THR A 90 15.84 5.41 -10.56
N VAL A 91 15.96 6.73 -10.41
CA VAL A 91 16.96 7.55 -11.11
C VAL A 91 18.37 7.17 -10.67
N LEU A 92 18.64 7.10 -9.35
CA LEU A 92 19.96 6.74 -8.83
C LEU A 92 20.39 5.32 -9.24
N ASN A 93 19.47 4.36 -9.22
CA ASN A 93 19.74 3.00 -9.69
C ASN A 93 20.07 2.99 -11.19
N THR A 94 19.31 3.73 -12.00
CA THR A 94 19.56 3.82 -13.45
C THR A 94 20.92 4.46 -13.74
N LEU A 95 21.28 5.55 -13.05
CA LEU A 95 22.60 6.19 -13.21
C LEU A 95 23.75 5.29 -12.76
N ALA A 96 23.56 4.51 -11.68
CA ALA A 96 24.56 3.57 -11.19
C ALA A 96 24.78 2.41 -12.17
N VAL A 97 23.70 1.86 -12.74
CA VAL A 97 23.78 0.81 -13.78
C VAL A 97 24.39 1.34 -15.08
N ALA A 98 24.13 2.60 -15.43
CA ALA A 98 24.73 3.27 -16.57
C ALA A 98 26.22 3.61 -16.39
N GLY A 99 26.80 3.37 -15.20
CA GLY A 99 28.22 3.63 -14.91
C GLY A 99 28.58 5.12 -14.77
N LEU A 100 27.58 6.01 -14.68
CA LEU A 100 27.79 7.45 -14.53
C LEU A 100 28.12 7.86 -13.09
N ILE A 101 27.73 7.02 -12.11
CA ILE A 101 28.01 7.21 -10.68
C ILE A 101 28.46 5.88 -10.06
N ASP A 102 29.31 5.94 -9.04
CA ASP A 102 29.68 4.74 -8.27
C ASP A 102 28.56 4.42 -7.27
N GLY A 103 27.79 3.38 -7.59
CA GLY A 103 26.69 2.88 -6.77
C GLY A 103 27.12 2.38 -5.38
N LYS A 104 28.41 2.21 -5.12
CA LYS A 104 28.96 1.83 -3.80
C LYS A 104 29.24 3.03 -2.89
N THR A 105 29.03 4.26 -3.36
CA THR A 105 29.19 5.44 -2.52
C THR A 105 28.12 5.44 -1.43
N ALA A 106 28.52 5.53 -0.16
CA ALA A 106 27.60 5.48 0.98
C ALA A 106 26.45 6.50 0.90
N LEU A 107 26.68 7.65 0.27
CA LEU A 107 25.66 8.67 0.02
C LEU A 107 24.61 8.24 -1.01
N VAL A 108 25.01 7.51 -2.07
CA VAL A 108 24.08 6.96 -3.07
C VAL A 108 23.26 5.85 -2.46
N GLU A 109 23.87 4.97 -1.66
CA GLU A 109 23.17 3.89 -0.97
C GLU A 109 22.16 4.42 0.06
N PHE A 110 22.52 5.47 0.81
CA PHE A 110 21.61 6.14 1.73
C PHE A 110 20.41 6.79 1.01
N LEU A 111 20.64 7.53 -0.07
CA LEU A 111 19.57 8.16 -0.83
C LEU A 111 18.63 7.13 -1.49
N ARG A 112 19.20 6.00 -1.96
CA ARG A 112 18.42 4.88 -2.49
C ARG A 112 17.58 4.18 -1.42
N MET A 113 18.10 4.06 -0.20
CA MET A 113 17.35 3.49 0.92
C MET A 113 16.07 4.29 1.22
N LEU A 114 16.13 5.62 1.16
CA LEU A 114 14.96 6.48 1.34
C LEU A 114 13.92 6.31 0.23
N GLY A 115 14.35 5.98 -0.98
CA GLY A 115 13.47 5.78 -2.13
C GLY A 115 12.84 4.39 -2.24
N LYS A 116 13.28 3.42 -1.43
CA LYS A 116 12.64 2.09 -1.44
C LYS A 116 11.19 2.22 -0.98
N THR A 117 10.29 1.54 -1.68
CA THR A 117 8.83 1.51 -1.46
C THR A 117 8.42 1.34 0.01
N PRO A 118 9.05 0.47 0.81
CA PRO A 118 8.70 0.32 2.23
C PRO A 118 9.06 1.53 3.09
N VAL A 119 10.10 2.28 2.73
CA VAL A 119 10.56 3.47 3.47
C VAL A 119 9.80 4.71 3.01
N ALA A 120 9.53 4.82 1.72
CA ALA A 120 8.79 5.94 1.14
C ALA A 120 7.30 5.96 1.54
N LEU A 121 6.70 4.80 1.84
CA LEU A 121 5.28 4.66 2.19
C LEU A 121 5.01 4.49 3.71
N LEU A 122 6.05 4.56 4.55
CA LEU A 122 5.92 4.64 6.01
C LEU A 122 5.47 6.03 6.45
#